data_AF-A0A5Q4TF38-F1
#
_entry.id   AF-A0A5Q4TF38-F1
#
_cell.length_a   1.000
_cell.length_b   1.000
_cell.length_c   1.000
_cell.angle_alpha   90.00
_cell.angle_beta   90.00
_cell.angle_gamma   90.00
#
_symmetry.space_group_name_H-M   'P 1'
#
loop_
_entity.id
_entity.type
_entity.pdbx_description
1 polymer ?
#
loop_
_entity_poly.entity_id
_entity_poly.type
_entity_poly.pdbx_seq_one_letter_code
_entity_poly.pdbx_strand_id
1 'polypeptide(L)' 'MARGVPGGYRIWDTRGRTWWGDHYELCPDDLLTELNGAADQARITVLLKRYRAAGR' A
#
# COMPACT_ATOMS: atom_id res chain seq x y z
N MET A 1 -2.56 -6.41 -5.36
CA MET A 1 -3.98 -6.46 -4.91
C MET A 1 -4.03 -6.19 -3.42
N ALA A 2 -4.90 -5.28 -2.93
CA ALA A 2 -5.09 -5.09 -1.49
C ALA A 2 -5.89 -6.26 -0.89
N ARG A 3 -5.42 -6.79 0.23
CA ARG A 3 -6.12 -7.83 1.00
C ARG A 3 -6.33 -7.31 2.42
N GLY A 4 -7.58 -7.38 2.88
CA GLY A 4 -7.90 -7.16 4.29
C GLY A 4 -7.27 -8.26 5.13
N VAL A 5 -6.50 -7.89 6.13
CA VAL A 5 -5.84 -8.80 7.08
C VAL A 5 -6.27 -8.41 8.50
N PRO A 6 -6.26 -9.32 9.48
CA PRO A 6 -6.62 -8.98 10.85
C PRO A 6 -5.78 -7.80 11.36
N GLY A 7 -6.42 -6.68 11.70
CA GLY A 7 -5.78 -5.42 12.12
C GLY A 7 -5.58 -4.37 11.02
N GLY A 8 -6.06 -4.59 9.79
CA GLY A 8 -6.00 -3.58 8.71
C GLY A 8 -5.88 -4.17 7.30
N TYR A 9 -4.98 -3.61 6.50
CA TYR A 9 -4.80 -3.90 5.09
C TYR A 9 -3.33 -4.15 4.77
N ARG A 10 -3.08 -5.13 3.91
CA ARG A 10 -1.78 -5.37 3.29
C ARG A 10 -1.92 -5.48 1.78
N ILE A 11 -0.88 -5.07 1.07
CA ILE A 11 -0.84 -5.17 -0.39
C ILE A 11 -0.13 -6.46 -0.76
N TRP A 12 -0.83 -7.35 -1.45
CA TRP A 12 -0.23 -8.54 -2.05
C TRP A 12 0.36 -8.17 -3.41
N ASP A 13 1.68 -8.32 -3.55
CA ASP A 13 2.35 -8.23 -4.83
C ASP A 13 2.30 -9.60 -5.53
N THR A 14 1.61 -9.64 -6.67
CA THR A 14 1.46 -10.86 -7.46
C THR A 14 2.69 -11.15 -8.31
N ARG A 15 3.53 -10.15 -8.62
CA ARG A 15 4.73 -10.34 -9.45
C ARG A 15 5.84 -11.03 -8.66
N GLY A 16 6.12 -10.55 -7.45
CA GLY A 16 7.08 -11.13 -6.52
C GLY A 16 6.51 -12.24 -5.63
N ARG A 17 5.19 -12.51 -5.72
CA ARG A 17 4.47 -13.46 -4.83
C ARG A 17 4.77 -13.18 -3.35
N THR A 18 4.82 -11.91 -2.99
CA THR A 18 5.20 -11.45 -1.65
C THR A 18 4.25 -10.37 -1.15
N TRP A 19 4.30 -10.11 0.16
CA TRP A 19 3.63 -8.95 0.75
C TRP A 19 4.45 -7.70 0.48
N TRP A 20 3.77 -6.67 -0.01
CA TRP A 20 4.37 -5.39 -0.35
C TRP A 20 4.06 -4.34 0.72
N GLY A 21 5.09 -3.65 1.18
CA GLY A 21 4.97 -2.62 2.22
C GLY A 21 4.67 -3.18 3.60
N ASP A 22 4.15 -2.30 4.46
CA ASP A 22 3.87 -2.58 5.87
C ASP A 22 2.38 -2.86 6.10
N HIS A 23 1.98 -3.03 7.36
CA HIS A 23 0.57 -3.10 7.72
C HIS A 23 -0.06 -1.70 7.71
N TYR A 24 -1.08 -1.49 6.88
CA TYR A 24 -1.82 -0.23 6.81
C TYR A 24 -3.13 -0.35 7.58
N GLU A 25 -3.41 0.53 8.52
CA GLU A 25 -4.69 0.54 9.24
C GLU A 25 -5.86 1.00 8.35
N LEU A 26 -5.57 1.94 7.44
CA LEU A 26 -6.51 2.46 6.45
C LEU A 26 -6.33 1.72 5.11
N CYS A 27 -7.44 1.53 4.38
CA CYS A 27 -7.41 0.93 3.06
C CYS A 27 -6.55 1.79 2.12
N PRO A 28 -5.45 1.25 1.55
CA PRO A 28 -4.52 2.07 0.78
C PRO A 28 -4.93 2.11 -0.69
N ASP A 29 -6.13 2.63 -0.99
CA ASP A 29 -6.71 2.64 -2.35
C ASP A 29 -5.92 3.52 -3.31
N ASP A 30 -5.49 4.71 -2.88
CA ASP A 30 -4.60 5.58 -3.67
C ASP A 30 -3.28 4.87 -4.01
N LEU A 31 -2.67 4.22 -3.01
CA LEU A 31 -1.41 3.49 -3.22
C LEU A 31 -1.60 2.27 -4.12
N LEU A 32 -2.73 1.56 -3.99
CA LEU A 32 -3.08 0.46 -4.88
C LEU A 32 -3.28 0.98 -6.31
N THR A 33 -3.93 2.14 -6.48
CA THR A 33 -4.15 2.76 -7.80
C THR A 33 -2.81 3.12 -8.45
N GLU A 34 -1.90 3.75 -7.71
CA GLU A 34 -0.56 4.09 -8.22
C GLU A 34 0.25 2.82 -8.55
N LEU A 35 0.21 1.79 -7.70
CA LEU A 35 0.92 0.52 -7.93
C LEU A 35 0.38 -0.27 -9.13
N ASN A 36 -0.92 -0.22 -9.41
CA ASN A 36 -1.50 -0.86 -10.59
C ASN A 36 -1.38 0.01 -11.86
N GLY A 37 -1.19 1.32 -11.71
CA GLY A 37 -1.03 2.27 -12.80
C GLY A 37 0.43 2.45 -13.20
N ALA A 38 0.92 3.69 -13.09
CA ALA A 38 2.27 4.06 -13.52
C ALA A 38 3.38 3.48 -12.63
N ALA A 39 3.05 3.00 -11.42
CA ALA A 39 4.01 2.58 -10.40
C ALA A 39 5.09 3.64 -10.15
N ASP A 40 4.69 4.91 -10.13
CA ASP A 40 5.60 6.04 -9.95
C ASP A 40 6.19 6.03 -8.54
N GLN A 41 7.49 5.79 -8.43
CA GLN A 41 8.18 5.65 -7.14
C GLN A 41 8.11 6.92 -6.28
N ALA A 42 8.05 8.10 -6.90
CA ALA A 42 7.95 9.36 -6.16
C ALA A 42 6.56 9.50 -5.53
N ARG A 43 5.48 9.20 -6.28
CA ARG A 43 4.11 9.21 -5.74
C ARG A 43 3.92 8.16 -4.66
N ILE A 44 4.44 6.95 -4.89
CA ILE A 44 4.44 5.86 -3.89
C ILE A 44 5.11 6.32 -2.59
N THR A 45 6.28 6.97 -2.67
CA THR A 45 7.00 7.47 -1.48
C THR A 45 6.20 8.51 -0.71
N VAL A 46 5.50 9.41 -1.40
CA VAL A 46 4.64 10.42 -0.79
C VAL A 46 3.45 9.76 -0.08
N LEU A 47 2.79 8.81 -0.75
CA LEU A 47 1.67 8.07 -0.16
C LEU A 47 2.10 7.28 1.07
N LEU A 48 3.26 6.61 1.03
CA LEU A 48 3.82 5.91 2.19
C LEU A 48 4.06 6.84 3.38
N LYS A 49 4.60 8.05 3.16
CA LYS A 49 4.76 9.05 4.22
C LYS A 49 3.41 9.49 4.79
N ARG A 50 2.41 9.68 3.93
CA ARG A 50 1.06 10.06 4.34
C ARG A 50 0.40 8.98 5.19
N TYR A 51 0.46 7.71 4.78
CA TYR A 51 -0.09 6.61 5.57
C TYR A 51 0.68 6.39 6.89
N ARG A 52 2.00 6.57 6.91
CA ARG A 52 2.79 6.55 8.16
C ARG A 52 2.47 7.71 9.10
N ALA A 53 2.10 8.88 8.57
CA ALA A 53 1.69 10.02 9.35
C ALA A 53 0.22 9.94 9.81
N ALA A 54 -0.63 9.25 9.04
CA ALA A 54 -2.03 9.02 9.35
C ALA A 54 -2.24 7.82 10.28
N GLY A 55 -1.30 6.86 10.32
CA GLY A 55 -1.33 5.69 11.18
C GLY A 55 -0.61 5.92 12.50
N ARG A 56 -1.35 6.39 13.49
CA ARG A 56 -1.19 6.05 14.91
C ARG A 56 -2.55 6.06 15.58
#